data_AF-A0ABD4TH19-F1
#
_entry.id   AF-A0ABD4TH19-F1
#
_cell.length_a   1.000
_cell.length_b   1.000
_cell.length_c   1.000
_cell.angle_alpha   90.00
_cell.angle_beta   90.00
_cell.angle_gamma   90.00
#
_symmetry.space_group_name_H-M   'P 1'
#
loop_
_entity.id
_entity.type
_entity.pdbx_description
1 polymer ?
#
loop_
_entity_poly.entity_id
_entity_poly.type
_entity_poly.pdbx_seq_one_letter_code
_entity_poly.pdbx_strand_id
1 'polypeptide(L)'
;MSMTSVQLRPETKEKLNDLKIHPRETYDELINRLADAAYDDEPLSPDEIESLKVSEEDIKAGRYRTLRDIMCDLGDDQIIRQLGEE
;
A
#
# COMPACT_ATOMS: atom_id res chain seq x y z
N MET A 1 9.49 -9.57 25.02
CA MET A 1 8.59 -8.40 24.97
C MET A 1 8.07 -8.12 26.37
N SER A 2 8.13 -6.88 26.81
CA SER A 2 7.49 -6.43 28.06
C SER A 2 6.01 -6.19 27.79
N MET A 3 5.13 -6.78 28.60
CA MET A 3 3.69 -6.59 28.48
C MET A 3 3.23 -5.48 29.42
N THR A 4 2.45 -4.56 28.90
CA THR A 4 1.83 -3.47 29.66
C THR A 4 0.31 -3.61 29.55
N SER A 5 -0.41 -3.27 30.61
CA SER A 5 -1.87 -3.26 30.63
C SER A 5 -2.43 -1.87 30.33
N VAL A 6 -3.46 -1.79 29.50
CA VAL A 6 -4.22 -0.56 29.23
C VAL A 6 -5.67 -0.79 29.63
N GLN A 7 -6.26 0.18 30.33
CA GLN A 7 -7.67 0.10 30.72
C GLN A 7 -8.56 0.65 29.60
N LEU A 8 -9.55 -0.14 29.19
CA LEU A 8 -10.50 0.19 28.12
C LEU A 8 -11.92 0.00 28.63
N ARG A 9 -12.84 0.83 28.13
CA ARG A 9 -14.27 0.61 28.35
C ARG A 9 -14.76 -0.58 27.51
N PRO A 10 -15.81 -1.31 27.95
CA PRO A 10 -16.37 -2.43 27.19
C PRO A 10 -16.75 -2.04 25.76
N GLU A 11 -17.36 -0.88 25.56
CA GLU A 11 -17.79 -0.39 24.25
C GLU A 11 -16.61 -0.09 23.34
N THR A 12 -15.48 0.39 23.90
CA THR A 12 -14.25 0.57 23.13
C THR A 12 -13.68 -0.78 22.68
N LYS A 13 -13.73 -1.79 23.55
CA LYS A 13 -13.25 -3.14 23.24
C LYS A 13 -14.06 -3.78 22.11
N GLU A 14 -15.38 -3.57 22.08
CA GLU A 14 -16.25 -4.03 20.99
C GLU A 14 -15.88 -3.37 19.66
N LYS A 15 -15.72 -2.04 19.65
CA LYS A 15 -15.24 -1.34 18.45
C LYS A 15 -13.90 -1.87 17.94
N LEU A 16 -12.96 -2.15 18.85
CA LEU A 16 -11.68 -2.74 18.46
C LEU A 16 -11.83 -4.18 17.93
N ASN A 17 -12.85 -4.94 18.33
CA ASN A 17 -13.12 -6.24 17.74
C ASN A 17 -13.65 -6.13 16.31
N ASP A 18 -14.54 -5.17 16.06
CA ASP A 18 -15.11 -4.94 14.73
C ASP A 18 -14.05 -4.43 13.73
N LEU A 19 -13.00 -3.78 14.23
CA LEU A 19 -11.87 -3.29 13.44
C LEU A 19 -10.81 -4.35 13.12
N LYS A 20 -11.00 -5.59 13.59
CA LYS A 20 -10.08 -6.68 13.25
C LYS A 20 -10.24 -7.11 11.79
N ILE A 21 -9.12 -7.21 11.09
CA ILE A 21 -9.05 -7.67 9.70
C ILE A 21 -9.18 -9.20 9.65
N HIS A 22 -8.60 -9.89 10.64
CA HIS A 22 -8.72 -11.35 10.75
C HIS A 22 -9.02 -11.78 12.19
N PRO A 23 -9.72 -12.93 12.40
CA PRO A 23 -10.13 -13.37 13.73
C PRO A 23 -8.98 -13.53 14.73
N ARG A 24 -7.75 -13.79 14.24
CA ARG A 24 -6.55 -14.00 15.03
C ARG A 24 -5.73 -12.74 15.32
N GLU A 25 -6.15 -11.57 14.82
CA GLU A 25 -5.41 -10.32 15.00
C GLU A 25 -5.41 -9.97 16.48
N THR A 26 -4.22 -9.77 17.03
CA THR A 26 -4.05 -9.35 18.41
C THR A 26 -4.44 -7.88 18.55
N TYR A 27 -4.80 -7.45 19.77
CA TYR A 27 -5.03 -6.03 19.99
C TYR A 27 -3.77 -5.20 19.80
N ASP A 28 -2.59 -5.76 20.03
CA ASP A 28 -1.31 -5.08 19.82
C ASP A 28 -1.07 -4.81 18.33
N GLU A 29 -1.24 -5.81 17.46
CA GLU A 29 -1.16 -5.65 16.00
C GLU A 29 -2.19 -4.63 15.49
N LEU A 30 -3.44 -4.75 15.95
CA LEU A 30 -4.51 -3.83 15.54
C LEU A 30 -4.22 -2.40 15.99
N ILE A 31 -3.79 -2.19 17.23
CA ILE A 31 -3.53 -0.85 17.77
C ILE A 31 -2.35 -0.22 17.05
N ASN A 32 -1.26 -0.96 16.81
CA ASN A 32 -0.12 -0.44 16.04
C ASN A 32 -0.54 -0.07 14.62
N ARG A 33 -1.27 -0.95 13.93
CA ARG A 33 -1.78 -0.64 12.59
C ARG A 33 -2.67 0.61 12.56
N LEU A 34 -3.55 0.78 13.56
CA LEU A 34 -4.37 1.97 13.67
C LEU A 34 -3.55 3.23 14.01
N ALA A 35 -2.49 3.08 14.81
CA ALA A 35 -1.56 4.16 15.12
C ALA A 35 -0.78 4.57 13.87
N ASP A 36 -0.21 3.61 13.13
CA ASP A 36 0.52 3.85 11.87
C ASP A 36 -0.38 4.53 10.83
N ALA A 37 -1.67 4.17 10.77
CA ALA A 37 -2.63 4.82 9.89
C ALA A 37 -3.02 6.25 10.34
N ALA A 38 -2.90 6.56 11.63
CA ALA A 38 -3.23 7.87 12.19
C ALA A 38 -2.02 8.82 12.21
N TYR A 39 -0.83 8.27 12.41
CA TYR A 39 0.46 8.95 12.39
C TYR A 39 1.17 8.55 11.10
N ASP A 40 0.77 9.20 10.00
CA ASP A 40 1.47 9.08 8.73
C ASP A 40 2.81 9.82 8.84
N ASP A 41 3.88 9.07 9.10
CA ASP A 41 5.24 9.59 9.22
C ASP A 41 5.82 10.02 7.85
N GLU A 42 5.19 9.62 6.73
CA GLU A 42 5.59 9.95 5.37
C GLU A 42 4.40 10.46 4.54
N PRO A 43 3.81 11.61 4.94
CA PRO A 43 2.66 12.14 4.23
C PRO A 43 3.08 12.61 2.83
N LEU A 44 2.25 12.28 1.84
CA LEU A 44 2.44 12.78 0.48
C LEU A 44 2.45 14.32 0.47
N SER A 45 3.45 14.89 -0.18
CA SER A 45 3.49 16.32 -0.46
C SER A 45 2.36 16.73 -1.40
N PRO A 46 1.96 18.02 -1.42
CA PRO A 46 0.94 18.51 -2.35
C PRO A 46 1.27 18.22 -3.82
N ASP A 47 2.54 18.31 -4.19
CA ASP A 47 3.03 18.06 -5.55
C ASP A 47 2.93 16.58 -5.93
N GLU A 48 3.23 15.67 -5.00
CA GLU A 48 3.05 14.23 -5.21
C GLU A 48 1.58 13.86 -5.37
N ILE A 49 0.70 14.47 -4.57
CA ILE A 49 -0.75 14.28 -4.69
C ILE A 49 -1.24 14.79 -6.05
N GLU A 50 -0.76 15.94 -6.52
CA GLU A 50 -1.11 16.47 -7.84
C GLU A 50 -0.62 15.56 -8.97
N SER A 51 0.64 15.12 -8.90
CA SER A 51 1.23 14.19 -9.86
C SER A 51 0.44 12.88 -9.99
N LEU A 52 -0.02 12.33 -8.86
CA LEU A 52 -0.88 11.14 -8.85
C LEU A 52 -2.24 11.40 -9.54
N LYS A 53 -2.85 12.56 -9.32
CA LYS A 53 -4.13 12.93 -9.98
C LYS A 53 -3.96 13.05 -11.49
N VAL A 54 -2.88 13.70 -11.95
CA VAL A 54 -2.54 13.78 -13.38
C VAL A 54 -2.37 12.38 -13.97
N SER A 55 -1.66 11.50 -13.26
CA SER A 55 -1.47 10.10 -13.68
C SER A 55 -2.79 9.34 -13.78
N GLU A 56 -3.73 9.56 -12.85
CA GLU A 56 -5.07 8.97 -12.90
C GLU A 56 -5.86 9.45 -14.13
N GLU A 57 -5.78 10.74 -14.46
CA GLU A 57 -6.39 11.31 -15.66
C GLU A 57 -5.77 10.77 -16.95
N ASP A 58 -4.44 10.60 -16.98
CA ASP A 58 -3.73 9.99 -18.09
C ASP A 58 -4.22 8.56 -18.35
N ILE A 59 -4.35 7.75 -17.29
CA ILE A 59 -4.87 6.38 -17.39
C ILE A 59 -6.31 6.38 -17.94
N LYS A 60 -7.19 7.23 -17.38
CA LYS A 60 -8.59 7.34 -17.83
C LYS A 60 -8.71 7.80 -19.28
N ALA A 61 -7.81 8.66 -19.74
CA ALA A 61 -7.76 9.13 -21.12
C ALA A 61 -7.05 8.16 -22.08
N GLY A 62 -6.57 7.01 -21.59
CA GLY A 62 -5.83 6.04 -22.40
C GLY A 62 -4.40 6.48 -22.76
N ARG A 63 -3.87 7.50 -22.08
CA ARG A 63 -2.49 8.00 -22.23
C ARG A 63 -1.52 7.16 -21.40
N TYR A 64 -1.46 5.86 -21.66
CA TYR A 64 -0.50 4.95 -21.03
C TYR A 64 0.19 4.09 -22.09
N ARG A 65 1.36 3.56 -21.73
CA ARG A 65 2.09 2.57 -22.54
C ARG A 65 2.03 1.23 -21.82
N THR A 66 2.01 0.13 -22.58
CA THR A 66 2.09 -1.18 -21.95
C THR A 66 3.52 -1.50 -21.54
N LEU A 67 3.69 -2.41 -20.58
CA LEU A 67 5.01 -2.88 -20.18
C LEU A 67 5.81 -3.42 -21.38
N ARG A 68 5.15 -4.13 -22.30
CA ARG A 68 5.78 -4.66 -23.52
C ARG A 68 6.34 -3.55 -24.40
N ASP A 69 5.59 -2.47 -24.58
CA ASP A 69 6.03 -1.34 -25.41
C ASP A 69 7.28 -0.70 -24.81
N ILE A 70 7.32 -0.54 -23.48
CA ILE A 70 8.47 0.01 -22.76
C ILE A 70 9.69 -0.92 -22.85
N MET A 71 9.49 -2.23 -22.67
CA MET A 71 10.58 -3.20 -22.79
C MET A 71 11.17 -3.24 -24.20
N CYS A 72 10.35 -3.06 -25.24
CA CYS A 72 10.82 -2.96 -26.61
C CYS A 72 11.63 -1.68 -26.84
N ASP A 73 11.18 -0.54 -26.29
CA ASP A 73 11.89 0.74 -26.41
C ASP A 73 13.25 0.71 -25.70
N LEU A 74 13.34 0.00 -24.57
CA LEU A 74 14.57 -0.17 -23.77
C LEU A 74 15.49 -1.30 -24.29
N GLY A 75 14.97 -2.23 -25.10
CA GLY A 75 15.70 -3.38 -25.64
C GLY A 75 15.71 -4.62 -24.73
N ASP A 76 15.02 -4.59 -23.60
CA ASP A 76 14.95 -5.67 -22.62
C ASP A 76 14.24 -6.92 -23.18
N ASP A 77 13.33 -6.74 -24.14
CA ASP A 77 12.62 -7.85 -24.78
C ASP A 77 13.56 -8.78 -25.58
N GLN A 78 14.69 -8.25 -26.06
CA GLN A 78 15.72 -9.02 -26.76
C GLN A 78 16.58 -9.81 -25.77
N ILE A 79 16.91 -9.21 -24.63
CA ILE A 79 17.68 -9.87 -23.55
C ILE A 79 16.90 -11.07 -23.01
N ILE A 80 15.61 -10.92 -22.73
CA ILE A 80 14.77 -12.01 -22.23
C ILE A 80 14.65 -13.16 -23.24
N ARG A 81 14.57 -12.86 -24.54
CA ARG A 81 14.54 -13.90 -25.58
C ARG A 81 15.84 -14.70 -25.63
N GLN A 82 16.99 -14.03 -25.51
CA GLN A 82 18.31 -14.69 -25.49
C GLN A 82 18.48 -15.61 -24.28
N LEU A 83 17.89 -15.26 -23.13
CA LEU A 83 17.97 -16.07 -21.89
C LEU A 83 17.00 -17.26 -21.86
N GLY A 84 15.99 -17.29 -22.73
CA GLY A 84 15.03 -18.40 -22.84
C GLY A 84 15.40 -19.47 -23.86
N GLU A 85 16.54 -19.31 -24.56
CA GLU A 85 17.03 -20.22 -25.60
C GLU A 85 18.21 -21.12 -25.13
N GLU A 86 18.55 -21.11 -23.83
CA GLU A 86 19.45 -22.09 -23.17
C GLU A 86 18.67 -23.18 -22.43
#